data_AF-A0A316TVZ3-F1
#
_entry.id   AF-A0A316TVZ3-F1
#
_cell.length_a   1.000
_cell.length_b   1.000
_cell.length_c   1.000
_cell.angle_alpha   90.00
_cell.angle_beta   90.00
_cell.angle_gamma   90.00
#
_symmetry.space_group_name_H-M   'P 1'
#
loop_
_entity.id
_entity.type
_entity.pdbx_description
1 polymer ?
#
loop_
_entity_poly.entity_id
_entity_poly.type
_entity_poly.pdbx_seq_one_letter_code
_entity_poly.pdbx_strand_id
1 'polypeptide(L)'
;MERELSRDVQMDSLFLGYYFGMPLDEFLRHSLELNRNQVITGGAKIIYKPEGLKASATMEFYPEFRDREIVRLPIDVLYDGWAPWNGHLAADSLIVDMVNLYEEQYNTSFISHTFPGDEVTSYVDVQGNRQIKIYPIDSQKVRIEFLDLTAQERSP
;
A
#
# COMPACT_ATOMS: atom_id res chain seq x y z
N MET A 1 -3.73 -15.76 -23.02
CA MET A 1 -4.53 -14.93 -22.12
C MET A 1 -3.94 -13.53 -22.19
N GLU A 2 -4.10 -12.91 -23.35
CA GLU A 2 -3.62 -11.54 -23.60
C GLU A 2 -4.75 -10.61 -23.18
N ARG A 3 -4.67 -10.12 -21.94
CA ARG A 3 -5.51 -9.01 -21.48
C ARG A 3 -4.58 -7.83 -21.21
N GLU A 4 -4.52 -6.98 -22.23
CA GLU A 4 -4.24 -5.55 -22.15
C GLU A 4 -2.85 -5.12 -21.66
N LEU A 5 -1.82 -5.48 -22.42
CA LEU A 5 -0.63 -4.64 -22.61
C LEU A 5 -1.02 -3.42 -23.46
N SER A 6 -1.75 -2.48 -22.88
CA SER A 6 -1.91 -1.12 -23.40
C SER A 6 -2.09 -0.23 -22.17
N ARG A 7 -1.25 0.78 -21.87
CA ARG A 7 -0.75 1.89 -22.71
C ARG A 7 0.48 2.50 -22.04
N ASP A 8 1.22 3.37 -22.74
CA ASP A 8 2.30 4.28 -22.29
C ASP A 8 1.89 5.25 -21.15
N VAL A 9 1.03 4.83 -20.23
CA VAL A 9 0.49 5.64 -19.15
C VAL A 9 1.31 5.36 -17.90
N GLN A 10 2.19 6.29 -17.56
CA GLN A 10 2.98 6.26 -16.35
C GLN A 10 2.17 6.86 -15.19
N MET A 11 2.03 6.08 -14.12
CA MET A 11 1.22 6.31 -12.93
C MET A 11 2.08 6.16 -11.68
N ASP A 12 2.97 7.12 -11.45
CA ASP A 12 3.97 6.97 -10.40
C ASP A 12 3.47 7.39 -9.01
N SER A 13 2.41 8.19 -8.92
CA SER A 13 1.95 8.75 -7.64
C SER A 13 1.55 7.66 -6.65
N LEU A 14 2.00 7.80 -5.41
CA LEU A 14 1.63 6.99 -4.25
C LEU A 14 0.96 7.89 -3.19
N PHE A 15 0.70 7.37 -2.00
CA PHE A 15 0.11 8.15 -0.92
C PHE A 15 1.13 9.14 -0.30
N LEU A 16 0.64 10.19 0.36
CA LEU A 16 1.45 11.24 1.01
C LEU A 16 2.45 11.95 0.08
N GLY A 17 2.25 11.92 -1.23
CA GLY A 17 3.14 12.56 -2.20
C GLY A 17 4.42 11.78 -2.51
N TYR A 18 4.56 10.54 -2.02
CA TYR A 18 5.58 9.63 -2.55
C TYR A 18 5.26 9.25 -4.00
N TYR A 19 6.27 8.82 -4.76
CA TYR A 19 6.09 8.35 -6.13
C TYR A 19 7.14 7.29 -6.53
N PHE A 20 6.82 6.42 -7.49
CA PHE A 20 7.81 5.50 -8.08
C PHE A 20 8.89 6.27 -8.83
N GLY A 21 10.14 5.82 -8.74
CA GLY A 21 11.28 6.58 -9.28
C GLY A 21 11.77 7.68 -8.34
N MET A 22 11.12 7.94 -7.19
CA MET A 22 11.60 8.92 -6.22
C MET A 22 12.99 8.52 -5.71
N PRO A 23 14.01 9.40 -5.86
CA PRO A 23 15.36 9.12 -5.37
C PRO A 23 15.40 9.00 -3.84
N LEU A 24 16.27 8.15 -3.31
CA LEU A 24 16.42 7.94 -1.87
C LEU A 24 16.66 9.23 -1.08
N ASP A 25 17.46 10.17 -1.60
CA ASP A 25 17.72 11.44 -0.92
C ASP A 25 16.47 12.34 -0.90
N GLU A 26 15.67 12.32 -1.96
CA GLU A 26 14.39 13.02 -2.01
C GLU A 26 13.37 12.40 -1.05
N PHE A 27 13.26 11.08 -1.03
CA PHE A 27 12.43 10.36 -0.06
C PHE A 27 12.76 10.74 1.39
N LEU A 28 14.06 10.80 1.73
CA LEU A 28 14.50 11.19 3.08
C LEU A 28 14.17 12.65 3.40
N ARG A 29 14.34 13.58 2.45
CA ARG A 29 13.97 14.99 2.62
C ARG A 29 12.47 15.15 2.81
N HIS A 30 11.66 14.56 1.94
CA HIS A 30 10.20 14.61 2.00
C HIS A 30 9.68 14.00 3.31
N SER A 31 10.22 12.85 3.71
CA SER A 31 9.86 12.21 4.99
C SER A 31 10.19 13.11 6.19
N LEU A 32 11.34 13.79 6.16
CA LEU A 32 11.71 14.73 7.23
C LEU A 32 10.74 15.93 7.31
N GLU A 33 10.29 16.44 6.18
CA GLU A 33 9.30 17.52 6.12
C GLU A 33 7.95 17.07 6.67
N LEU A 34 7.44 15.93 6.21
CA LEU A 34 6.22 15.32 6.75
C LEU A 34 6.32 15.07 8.26
N ASN A 35 7.48 14.63 8.76
CA ASN A 35 7.70 14.41 10.19
C ASN A 35 7.71 15.71 10.99
N ARG A 36 8.36 16.77 10.49
CA ARG A 36 8.33 18.11 11.11
C ARG A 36 6.91 18.65 11.20
N ASN A 37 6.08 18.34 10.21
CA ASN A 37 4.67 18.70 10.16
C ASN A 37 3.75 17.72 10.91
N GLN A 38 4.31 16.74 11.63
CA GLN A 38 3.59 15.73 12.42
C GLN A 38 2.63 14.84 11.61
N VAL A 39 2.79 14.78 10.28
CA VAL A 39 2.01 13.90 9.40
C VAL A 39 2.44 12.45 9.57
N ILE A 40 3.75 12.22 9.72
CA ILE A 40 4.34 10.91 9.98
C ILE A 40 5.27 10.95 11.19
N THR A 41 5.52 9.78 11.78
CA THR A 41 6.52 9.60 12.85
C THR A 41 7.43 8.41 12.56
N GLY A 42 8.48 8.23 13.37
CA GLY A 42 9.37 7.07 13.28
C GLY A 42 10.74 7.37 12.67
N GLY A 43 11.40 6.33 12.15
CA GLY A 43 12.77 6.37 11.66
C GLY A 43 13.04 5.22 10.70
N ALA A 44 13.45 4.05 11.21
CA ALA A 44 13.65 2.85 10.38
C ALA A 44 12.35 2.30 9.76
N LYS A 45 11.22 2.56 10.40
CA LYS A 45 9.87 2.42 9.86
C LYS A 45 9.16 3.75 10.00
N ILE A 46 8.41 4.13 8.96
CA ILE A 46 7.57 5.33 8.97
C ILE A 46 6.17 4.94 9.41
N ILE A 47 5.63 5.68 10.37
CA ILE A 47 4.30 5.50 10.93
C ILE A 47 3.41 6.63 10.43
N TYR A 48 2.26 6.27 9.84
CA TYR A 48 1.19 7.17 9.45
C TYR A 48 -0.13 6.69 10.08
N LYS A 49 -0.97 7.64 10.49
CA LYS A 49 -2.30 7.36 11.03
C LYS A 49 -3.36 7.85 10.04
N PRO A 50 -3.96 6.97 9.23
CA PRO A 50 -4.98 7.38 8.27
C PRO A 50 -6.24 7.87 8.98
N GLU A 51 -6.87 8.88 8.39
CA GLU A 51 -8.21 9.34 8.77
C GLU A 51 -9.28 8.63 7.92
N GLY A 52 -10.55 8.75 8.31
CA GLY A 52 -11.69 8.22 7.53
C GLY A 52 -11.99 6.72 7.71
N LEU A 53 -11.22 6.02 8.54
CA LEU A 53 -11.51 4.63 8.91
C LEU A 53 -12.51 4.56 10.07
N LYS A 54 -13.22 3.44 10.17
CA LYS A 54 -14.20 3.22 11.25
C LYS A 54 -13.57 3.18 12.66
N ALA A 55 -12.27 2.97 12.76
CA ALA A 55 -11.48 2.99 13.99
C ALA A 55 -10.05 3.45 13.69
N SER A 56 -9.36 3.97 14.71
CA SER A 56 -7.95 4.36 14.57
C SER A 56 -7.10 3.18 14.13
N ALA A 57 -6.27 3.41 13.13
CA ALA A 57 -5.33 2.43 12.60
C ALA A 57 -3.92 3.02 12.52
N THR A 58 -2.95 2.13 12.48
CA THR A 58 -1.54 2.45 12.28
C THR A 58 -1.09 1.84 10.96
N MET A 59 -0.52 2.66 10.08
CA MET A 59 0.17 2.25 8.86
C MET A 59 1.68 2.34 9.07
N GLU A 60 2.39 1.23 8.92
CA GLU A 60 3.85 1.15 8.94
C GLU A 60 4.39 0.89 7.54
N PHE A 61 5.32 1.70 7.05
CA PHE A 61 5.90 1.51 5.73
C PHE A 61 7.36 1.91 5.64
N TYR A 62 8.05 1.34 4.66
CA TYR A 62 9.35 1.79 4.18
C TYR A 62 9.54 1.31 2.74
N PRO A 63 9.93 2.17 1.78
CA PRO A 63 10.07 1.75 0.38
C PRO A 63 11.23 0.79 0.16
N GLU A 64 11.09 -0.08 -0.85
CA GLU A 64 12.22 -0.80 -1.42
C GLU A 64 12.77 -0.01 -2.61
N PHE A 65 14.10 0.06 -2.69
CA PHE A 65 14.81 0.85 -3.69
C PHE A 65 15.55 -0.07 -4.67
N ARG A 66 15.53 0.29 -5.94
CA ARG A 66 16.43 -0.24 -6.97
C ARG A 66 17.14 0.92 -7.63
N ASP A 67 18.44 0.81 -7.83
CA ASP A 67 19.27 1.91 -8.36
C ASP A 67 19.06 3.24 -7.60
N ARG A 68 18.76 3.14 -6.30
CA ARG A 68 18.45 4.24 -5.37
C ARG A 68 17.13 4.97 -5.63
N GLU A 69 16.21 4.36 -6.37
CA GLU A 69 14.87 4.89 -6.63
C GLU A 69 13.77 3.95 -6.11
N ILE A 70 12.65 4.50 -5.65
CA ILE A 70 11.52 3.69 -5.16
C ILE A 70 10.94 2.84 -6.29
N VAL A 71 10.88 1.52 -6.08
CA VAL A 71 10.22 0.58 -7.01
C VAL A 71 9.07 -0.20 -6.38
N ARG A 72 9.03 -0.23 -5.04
CA ARG A 72 7.98 -0.92 -4.28
C ARG A 72 7.76 -0.21 -2.96
N LEU A 73 6.52 -0.17 -2.49
CA LEU A 73 6.16 0.40 -1.20
C LEU A 73 5.21 -0.55 -0.46
N PRO A 74 5.74 -1.46 0.37
CA PRO A 74 4.92 -2.26 1.27
C PRO A 74 4.47 -1.44 2.48
N ILE A 75 3.21 -1.62 2.86
CA ILE A 75 2.57 -0.94 3.99
C ILE A 75 1.83 -1.99 4.81
N ASP A 76 2.18 -2.10 6.08
CA ASP A 76 1.44 -2.91 7.05
C ASP A 76 0.43 -2.03 7.77
N VAL A 77 -0.82 -2.48 7.85
CA VAL A 77 -1.92 -1.78 8.51
C VAL A 77 -2.52 -2.66 9.59
N LEU A 78 -2.76 -2.09 10.77
CA LEU A 78 -3.54 -2.72 11.84
C LEU A 78 -4.45 -1.68 12.53
N TYR A 79 -5.58 -2.13 13.08
CA TYR A 79 -6.36 -1.30 13.99
C TYR A 79 -5.66 -1.20 15.35
N ASP A 80 -5.57 0.02 15.89
CA ASP A 80 -4.95 0.30 17.20
C ASP A 80 -5.70 -0.42 18.35
N GLY A 81 -7.00 -0.68 18.17
CA GLY A 81 -7.87 -1.33 19.15
C GLY A 81 -8.05 -2.84 18.96
N TRP A 82 -7.28 -3.49 18.07
CA TRP A 82 -7.41 -4.93 17.86
C TRP A 82 -7.14 -5.71 19.16
N ALA A 83 -7.97 -6.73 19.37
CA ALA A 83 -7.78 -7.77 20.37
C ALA A 83 -8.51 -9.05 19.90
N PRO A 84 -8.17 -10.25 20.39
CA PRO A 84 -8.82 -11.49 19.95
C PRO A 84 -10.34 -11.53 20.14
N TRP A 85 -10.87 -10.76 21.10
CA TRP A 85 -12.31 -10.61 21.35
C TRP A 85 -12.98 -9.48 20.55
N ASN A 86 -12.20 -8.64 19.87
CA ASN A 86 -12.69 -7.53 19.04
C ASN A 86 -12.71 -7.94 17.56
N GLY A 87 -13.49 -8.99 17.22
CA GLY A 87 -13.54 -9.52 15.85
C GLY A 87 -13.92 -8.48 14.78
N HIS A 88 -14.68 -7.44 15.16
CA HIS A 88 -15.01 -6.32 14.27
C HIS A 88 -13.81 -5.42 13.92
N LEU A 89 -12.68 -5.53 14.65
CA LEU A 89 -11.43 -4.83 14.37
C LEU A 89 -10.33 -5.79 13.86
N ALA A 90 -10.71 -6.93 13.28
CA ALA A 90 -9.78 -7.89 12.68
C ALA A 90 -9.44 -7.56 11.21
N ALA A 91 -8.46 -8.29 10.67
CA ALA A 91 -7.97 -8.11 9.30
C ALA A 91 -9.08 -8.20 8.24
N ASP A 92 -10.04 -9.11 8.39
CA ASP A 92 -11.18 -9.27 7.48
C ASP A 92 -12.03 -8.01 7.35
N SER A 93 -12.13 -7.23 8.42
CA SER A 93 -12.82 -5.95 8.33
C SER A 93 -11.89 -4.80 7.94
N LEU A 94 -10.61 -4.87 8.31
CA LEU A 94 -9.64 -3.85 7.92
C LEU A 94 -9.43 -3.83 6.41
N ILE A 95 -9.41 -5.00 5.75
CA ILE A 95 -9.20 -5.07 4.31
C ILE A 95 -10.32 -4.39 3.52
N VAL A 96 -11.57 -4.50 3.98
CA VAL A 96 -12.72 -3.83 3.36
C VAL A 96 -12.55 -2.30 3.46
N ASP A 97 -12.18 -1.79 4.63
CA ASP A 97 -11.93 -0.37 4.83
C ASP A 97 -10.75 0.13 3.97
N MET A 98 -9.68 -0.67 3.84
CA MET A 98 -8.52 -0.32 3.00
C MET A 98 -8.85 -0.32 1.51
N VAL A 99 -9.63 -1.30 1.03
CA VAL A 99 -10.10 -1.34 -0.36
C VAL A 99 -10.91 -0.08 -0.65
N ASN A 100 -11.92 0.23 0.17
CA ASN A 100 -12.76 1.41 -0.03
C ASN A 100 -11.95 2.72 -0.04
N LEU A 101 -11.04 2.88 0.93
CA LEU A 101 -10.18 4.07 1.02
C LEU A 101 -9.34 4.25 -0.26
N TYR A 102 -8.79 3.16 -0.80
CA TYR A 102 -7.90 3.23 -1.96
C TYR A 102 -8.67 3.31 -3.27
N GLU A 103 -9.88 2.75 -3.37
CA GLU A 103 -10.78 2.97 -4.50
C GLU A 103 -11.14 4.45 -4.64
N GLU A 104 -11.48 5.11 -3.52
CA GLU A 104 -11.75 6.55 -3.49
C GLU A 104 -10.49 7.36 -3.83
N GLN A 105 -9.37 7.09 -3.15
CA GLN A 105 -8.14 7.87 -3.30
C GLN A 105 -7.55 7.79 -4.72
N TYR A 106 -7.63 6.62 -5.38
CA TYR A 106 -7.04 6.39 -6.70
C TYR A 106 -8.07 6.35 -7.83
N ASN A 107 -9.35 6.60 -7.53
CA ASN A 107 -10.47 6.52 -8.47
C ASN A 107 -10.41 5.22 -9.29
N THR A 108 -10.39 4.09 -8.58
CA THR A 108 -10.22 2.75 -9.15
C THR A 108 -11.24 1.75 -8.61
N SER A 109 -11.20 0.51 -9.10
CA SER A 109 -12.00 -0.60 -8.57
C SER A 109 -11.17 -1.87 -8.50
N PHE A 110 -11.04 -2.44 -7.30
CA PHE A 110 -10.21 -3.62 -7.10
C PHE A 110 -10.91 -4.89 -7.59
N ILE A 111 -10.13 -5.80 -8.17
CA ILE A 111 -10.58 -7.15 -8.51
C ILE A 111 -10.17 -8.09 -7.37
N SER A 112 -11.14 -8.76 -6.78
CA SER A 112 -10.88 -9.79 -5.76
C SER A 112 -10.47 -11.12 -6.40
N HIS A 113 -9.45 -11.76 -5.85
CA HIS A 113 -9.04 -13.12 -6.21
C HIS A 113 -8.72 -13.94 -4.96
N THR A 114 -9.30 -15.13 -4.90
CA THR A 114 -9.02 -16.16 -3.89
C THR A 114 -8.44 -17.36 -4.63
N PHE A 115 -7.20 -17.75 -4.30
CA PHE A 115 -6.63 -18.94 -4.92
C PHE A 115 -7.28 -20.21 -4.35
N PRO A 116 -7.44 -21.28 -5.14
CA PRO A 116 -7.96 -22.55 -4.63
C PRO A 116 -7.09 -23.10 -3.48
N GLY A 117 -7.68 -23.20 -2.28
CA GLY A 117 -7.00 -23.67 -1.07
C GLY A 117 -6.57 -22.56 -0.10
N ASP A 118 -6.65 -21.30 -0.50
CA ASP A 118 -6.45 -20.17 0.39
C ASP A 118 -7.76 -19.84 1.13
N GLU A 119 -7.67 -19.58 2.43
CA GLU A 119 -8.79 -19.03 3.22
C GLU A 119 -8.96 -17.51 3.02
N VAL A 120 -8.04 -16.90 2.26
CA VAL A 120 -7.82 -15.46 2.23
C VAL A 120 -8.02 -14.90 0.82
N THR A 121 -8.83 -13.85 0.73
CA THR A 121 -9.03 -13.09 -0.51
C THR A 121 -8.00 -11.97 -0.62
N SER A 122 -7.35 -11.87 -1.79
CA SER A 122 -6.53 -10.72 -2.16
C SER A 122 -7.27 -9.82 -3.14
N TYR A 123 -6.98 -8.53 -3.08
CA TYR A 123 -7.57 -7.51 -3.96
C TYR A 123 -6.45 -6.89 -4.77
N VAL A 124 -6.62 -6.80 -6.07
CA VAL A 124 -5.61 -6.25 -6.99
C VAL A 124 -6.22 -5.20 -7.89
N ASP A 125 -5.52 -4.08 -8.01
CA ASP A 125 -5.74 -3.06 -9.03
C ASP A 125 -4.44 -2.85 -9.83
N VAL A 126 -4.58 -2.60 -11.13
CA VAL A 126 -3.48 -2.28 -12.04
C VAL A 126 -3.88 -1.10 -12.92
N GLN A 127 -3.15 0.00 -12.78
CA GLN A 127 -3.33 1.22 -13.58
C GLN A 127 -1.98 1.67 -14.15
N GLY A 128 -1.81 1.55 -15.47
CA GLY A 128 -0.52 1.87 -16.09
C GLY A 128 0.60 0.97 -15.56
N ASN A 129 1.71 1.55 -15.12
CA ASN A 129 2.81 0.81 -14.46
C ASN A 129 2.56 0.52 -12.97
N ARG A 130 1.50 1.05 -12.35
CA ARG A 130 1.24 0.88 -10.92
C ARG A 130 0.33 -0.30 -10.66
N GLN A 131 0.81 -1.26 -9.87
CA GLN A 131 -0.02 -2.27 -9.22
C GLN A 131 -0.23 -1.90 -7.76
N ILE A 132 -1.46 -2.06 -7.26
CA ILE A 132 -1.78 -2.03 -5.83
C ILE A 132 -2.38 -3.39 -5.47
N LYS A 133 -1.78 -4.08 -4.49
CA LYS A 133 -2.29 -5.35 -3.97
C LYS A 133 -2.59 -5.22 -2.48
N ILE A 134 -3.78 -5.64 -2.06
CA ILE A 134 -4.24 -5.61 -0.66
C ILE A 134 -4.61 -7.03 -0.22
N TYR A 135 -4.06 -7.50 0.89
CA TYR A 135 -4.29 -8.85 1.41
C TYR A 135 -3.99 -8.94 2.91
N PRO A 136 -4.72 -9.75 3.70
CA PRO A 136 -4.37 -9.98 5.08
C PRO A 136 -3.12 -10.87 5.16
N ILE A 137 -2.28 -10.60 6.16
CA ILE A 137 -1.08 -11.42 6.42
C ILE A 137 -1.22 -12.26 7.69
N ASP A 138 -2.13 -11.87 8.59
CA ASP A 138 -2.57 -12.61 9.76
C ASP A 138 -3.98 -12.11 10.18
N SER A 139 -4.47 -12.52 11.35
CA SER A 139 -5.81 -12.16 11.84
C SER A 139 -5.98 -10.69 12.25
N GLN A 140 -4.90 -9.91 12.39
CA GLN A 140 -4.93 -8.52 12.82
C GLN A 140 -4.45 -7.53 11.75
N LYS A 141 -3.63 -8.00 10.79
CA LYS A 141 -2.87 -7.13 9.91
C LYS A 141 -3.19 -7.35 8.44
N VAL A 142 -3.33 -6.24 7.73
CA VAL A 142 -3.46 -6.17 6.27
C VAL A 142 -2.20 -5.56 5.68
N ARG A 143 -1.70 -6.13 4.58
CA ARG A 143 -0.63 -5.54 3.78
C ARG A 143 -1.20 -4.91 2.52
N ILE A 144 -0.77 -3.69 2.26
CA ILE A 144 -0.95 -2.98 1.00
C ILE A 144 0.41 -2.92 0.33
N GLU A 145 0.47 -3.29 -0.93
CA GLU A 145 1.71 -3.34 -1.69
C GLU A 145 1.55 -2.57 -2.99
N PHE A 146 2.26 -1.45 -3.08
CA PHE A 146 2.48 -0.74 -4.33
C PHE A 146 3.71 -1.32 -5.02
N LEU A 147 3.61 -1.56 -6.32
CA LEU A 147 4.68 -2.07 -7.15
C LEU A 147 4.70 -1.36 -8.51
N ASP A 148 5.89 -0.90 -8.91
CA ASP A 148 6.17 -0.47 -10.28
C ASP A 148 6.44 -1.70 -11.16
N LEU A 149 5.52 -1.98 -12.07
CA LEU A 149 5.60 -3.12 -12.98
C LEU A 149 6.76 -2.98 -13.99
N THR A 150 7.18 -1.75 -14.33
CA THR A 150 8.32 -1.55 -15.25
C THR A 150 9.65 -1.90 -14.59
N ALA A 151 9.71 -1.86 -13.26
CA ALA A 151 10.88 -2.33 -12.51
C ALA A 151 11.02 -3.85 -12.57
N GLN A 152 9.95 -4.63 -12.75
CA GLN A 152 10.07 -6.10 -12.82
C GLN A 152 10.73 -6.58 -14.12
N GLU A 153 10.53 -5.85 -15.22
CA GLU A 153 11.10 -6.16 -16.53
C GLU A 153 12.62 -5.90 -16.62
N ARG A 154 13.18 -5.15 -15.67
CA ARG A 154 14.62 -4.82 -15.59
C ARG A 154 15.47 -5.85 -14.84
N SER A 155 15.01 -7.09 -14.71
CA SER A 155 15.89 -8.19 -14.22
C SER A 155 16.89 -8.57 -15.32
N PRO A 156 18.20 -8.72 -15.01
CA PRO A 156 19.23 -9.05 -16.00
C PRO A 156 19.05 -10.44 -16.62
#